data_AF-A0A509EIM9-F1
#
_entry.id   AF-A0A509EIM9-F1
#
_cell.length_a   1.000
_cell.length_b   1.000
_cell.length_c   1.000
_cell.angle_alpha   90.00
_cell.angle_beta   90.00
_cell.angle_gamma   90.00
#
_symmetry.space_group_name_H-M   'P 1'
#
loop_
_entity.id
_entity.type
_entity.pdbx_description
1 polymer ?
#
loop_
_entity_poly.entity_id
_entity_poly.type
_entity_poly.pdbx_seq_one_letter_code
_entity_poly.pdbx_strand_id
1 'polypeptide(L)'
;MTVGNSLPELEPSRAGAEDDAFLALHAERETVERALSLAHARQRFSQNPDEAERAKAEEADLLAQLDRIMTRIRAAEYKRRPGARRW
;
A
#
# COMPACT_ATOMS: atom_id res chain seq x y z
N MET A 1 -3.13 -26.79 -45.86
CA MET A 1 -2.24 -25.71 -45.39
C MET A 1 -2.93 -25.01 -44.25
N THR A 2 -2.63 -25.42 -43.01
CA THR A 2 -3.24 -24.83 -41.81
C THR A 2 -2.29 -23.75 -41.31
N VAL A 3 -2.63 -22.49 -41.56
CA VAL A 3 -1.84 -21.37 -41.02
C VAL A 3 -2.34 -21.18 -39.59
N GLY A 4 -1.57 -21.69 -38.63
CA GLY A 4 -1.79 -21.44 -37.21
C GLY A 4 -1.57 -19.97 -36.94
N ASN A 5 -2.66 -19.20 -36.86
CA ASN A 5 -2.63 -17.83 -36.39
C ASN A 5 -2.53 -17.86 -34.85
N SER A 6 -1.31 -18.06 -34.36
CA SER A 6 -0.99 -17.84 -32.95
C SER A 6 -1.14 -16.35 -32.66
N LEU A 7 -2.23 -16.00 -31.97
CA LEU A 7 -2.39 -14.69 -31.35
C LEU A 7 -1.19 -14.46 -30.43
N PRO A 8 -0.55 -13.27 -30.44
CA PRO A 8 0.46 -12.96 -29.44
C PRO A 8 -0.24 -12.98 -28.08
N GLU A 9 0.24 -13.86 -27.20
CA GLU A 9 -0.08 -13.86 -25.78
C GLU A 9 0.15 -12.43 -25.28
N LEU A 10 -0.92 -11.80 -24.78
CA LEU A 10 -0.89 -10.43 -24.28
C LEU A 10 -0.10 -10.43 -22.97
N GLU A 11 1.22 -10.50 -23.07
CA GLU A 11 2.13 -10.22 -21.98
C GLU A 11 1.72 -8.86 -21.38
N PRO A 12 1.47 -8.78 -20.06
CA PRO A 12 1.05 -7.54 -19.44
C PRO A 12 2.11 -6.49 -19.76
N SER A 13 1.69 -5.41 -20.43
CA SER A 13 2.57 -4.29 -20.70
C SER A 13 3.20 -3.85 -19.39
N ARG A 14 4.51 -3.63 -19.40
CA ARG A 14 5.26 -3.14 -18.24
C ARG A 14 4.59 -1.96 -17.55
N ALA A 15 3.95 -1.07 -18.32
CA ALA A 15 3.18 0.05 -17.79
C ALA A 15 1.93 -0.38 -17.00
N GLY A 16 1.22 -1.43 -17.44
CA GLY A 16 0.10 -2.01 -16.70
C GLY A 16 0.53 -2.67 -15.40
N ALA A 17 1.65 -3.40 -15.40
CA ALA A 17 2.21 -4.00 -14.19
C ALA A 17 2.67 -2.94 -13.15
N GLU A 18 3.23 -1.82 -13.61
CA GLU A 18 3.62 -0.69 -12.74
C GLU A 18 2.41 0.04 -12.15
N ASP A 19 1.31 0.13 -12.91
CA ASP A 19 0.04 0.70 -12.44
C ASP A 19 -0.67 -0.21 -11.41
N ASP A 20 -0.69 -1.53 -11.63
CA ASP A 20 -1.22 -2.50 -10.68
C ASP A 20 -0.43 -2.51 -9.36
N ALA A 21 0.90 -2.45 -9.46
CA ALA A 21 1.77 -2.32 -8.27
C ALA A 21 1.52 -1.02 -7.50
N PHE A 22 1.21 0.07 -8.20
CA PHE A 22 0.85 1.33 -7.57
C PHE A 22 -0.49 1.23 -6.83
N LEU A 23 -1.51 0.63 -7.45
CA LEU A 23 -2.80 0.41 -6.81
C LEU A 23 -2.68 -0.52 -5.59
N ALA A 24 -1.83 -1.55 -5.67
CA ALA A 24 -1.55 -2.44 -4.55
C ALA A 24 -0.98 -1.69 -3.33
N LEU A 25 -0.05 -0.74 -3.54
CA LEU A 25 0.47 0.10 -2.45
C LEU A 25 -0.63 0.94 -1.77
N HIS A 26 -1.61 1.42 -2.52
CA HIS A 26 -2.75 2.14 -1.95
C HIS A 26 -3.70 1.22 -1.17
N ALA A 27 -3.92 -0.01 -1.66
CA ALA A 27 -4.70 -1.00 -0.92
C ALA A 27 -4.01 -1.42 0.40
N GLU A 28 -2.67 -1.56 0.38
CA GLU A 28 -1.87 -1.77 1.58
C GLU A 28 -2.00 -0.60 2.55
N ARG A 29 -1.87 0.65 2.06
CA ARG A 29 -2.07 1.86 2.87
C ARG A 29 -3.43 1.85 3.57
N GLU A 30 -4.51 1.61 2.83
CA GLU A 30 -5.87 1.61 3.37
C GLU A 30 -6.04 0.53 4.45
N THR A 31 -5.43 -0.65 4.25
CA THR A 31 -5.45 -1.73 5.23
C THR A 31 -4.76 -1.33 6.54
N VAL A 32 -3.60 -0.66 6.46
CA VAL A 32 -2.87 -0.15 7.64
C VAL A 32 -3.66 0.96 8.34
N GLU A 33 -4.29 1.87 7.59
CA GLU A 33 -5.13 2.94 8.16
C GLU A 33 -6.36 2.39 8.92
N ARG A 34 -6.98 1.33 8.38
CA ARG A 34 -8.06 0.61 9.07
C ARG A 34 -7.56 -0.08 10.35
N ALA A 35 -6.38 -0.69 10.31
CA ALA A 35 -5.77 -1.30 11.49
C ALA A 35 -5.42 -0.27 12.57
N LEU A 36 -4.88 0.90 12.18
CA LEU A 36 -4.63 2.02 13.10
C LEU A 36 -5.90 2.48 13.81
N SER A 37 -6.99 2.60 13.06
CA SER A 37 -8.30 2.98 13.62
C SER A 37 -8.78 1.98 14.68
N LEU A 38 -8.56 0.68 14.45
CA LEU A 38 -8.87 -0.37 15.42
C LEU A 38 -7.95 -0.32 16.64
N ALA A 39 -6.64 -0.11 16.46
CA ALA A 39 -5.68 0.03 17.54
C ALA A 39 -6.05 1.22 18.45
N HIS A 40 -6.41 2.37 17.88
CA HIS A 40 -6.91 3.53 18.64
C HIS A 40 -8.18 3.22 19.42
N ALA A 41 -9.14 2.51 18.83
CA ALA A 41 -10.35 2.09 19.53
C ALA A 41 -10.03 1.16 20.71
N ARG A 42 -9.14 0.19 20.53
CA ARG A 42 -8.70 -0.74 21.59
C ARG A 42 -8.02 0.01 22.74
N GLN A 43 -7.13 0.96 22.44
CA GLN A 43 -6.51 1.80 23.47
C GLN A 43 -7.53 2.61 24.28
N ARG A 44 -8.54 3.19 23.60
CA ARG A 44 -9.48 4.11 24.25
C ARG A 44 -10.61 3.41 25.01
N PHE A 45 -11.03 2.23 24.55
CA PHE A 45 -12.25 1.59 25.04
C PHE A 45 -12.01 0.23 25.71
N SER A 46 -10.78 -0.29 25.73
CA SER A 46 -10.46 -1.50 26.48
C SER A 46 -10.63 -1.28 27.99
N GLN A 47 -11.22 -2.26 28.67
CA GLN A 47 -11.26 -2.33 30.13
C GLN A 47 -10.02 -3.02 30.71
N ASN A 48 -9.20 -3.64 29.86
CA ASN A 48 -7.96 -4.30 30.23
C ASN A 48 -6.76 -3.37 29.92
N PRO A 49 -5.97 -2.94 30.93
CA PRO A 49 -4.81 -2.08 30.72
C PRO A 49 -3.70 -2.75 29.89
N ASP A 50 -3.49 -4.06 30.04
CA ASP A 50 -2.47 -4.77 29.25
C ASP A 50 -2.85 -4.80 27.76
N GLU A 51 -4.14 -4.90 27.46
CA GLU A 51 -4.64 -4.82 26.09
C GLU A 51 -4.48 -3.42 25.49
N ALA A 52 -4.66 -2.37 26.29
CA ALA A 52 -4.42 -1.00 25.85
C ALA A 52 -2.93 -0.76 25.55
N GLU A 53 -2.02 -1.26 26.40
CA GLU A 53 -0.58 -1.16 26.13
C GLU A 53 -0.14 -1.98 24.92
N ARG A 54 -0.70 -3.18 24.71
CA ARG A 54 -0.48 -3.94 23.47
C ARG A 54 -0.95 -3.18 22.23
N ALA A 55 -2.14 -2.58 22.28
CA ALA A 55 -2.68 -1.80 21.18
C ALA A 55 -1.86 -0.53 20.88
N LYS A 56 -1.17 0.03 21.89
CA LYS A 56 -0.23 1.14 21.72
C LYS A 56 1.08 0.71 21.07
N ALA A 57 1.63 -0.45 21.44
CA ALA A 57 2.79 -1.03 20.76
C ALA A 57 2.45 -1.34 19.29
N GLU A 58 1.29 -1.94 19.04
CA GLU A 58 0.80 -2.23 17.69
C GLU A 58 0.62 -0.95 16.85
N GLU A 59 0.06 0.13 17.44
CA GLU A 59 -0.02 1.42 16.77
C GLU A 59 1.35 1.93 16.32
N ALA A 60 2.37 1.86 17.17
CA ALA A 60 3.72 2.33 16.84
C ALA A 60 4.29 1.57 15.63
N ASP A 61 4.09 0.25 15.58
CA ASP A 61 4.53 -0.59 14.46
C ASP A 61 3.75 -0.26 13.17
N LEU A 62 2.43 -0.06 13.27
CA LEU A 62 1.56 0.31 12.15
C LEU A 62 1.93 1.69 11.59
N LEU A 63 2.27 2.67 12.43
CA LEU A 63 2.73 3.99 11.99
C LEU A 63 4.07 3.90 11.23
N ALA A 64 5.01 3.09 11.72
CA ALA A 64 6.27 2.85 11.03
C ALA A 64 6.05 2.13 9.68
N GLN A 65 5.08 1.23 9.60
CA GLN A 65 4.68 0.60 8.35
C GLN A 65 4.06 1.60 7.37
N LEU A 66 3.16 2.46 7.86
CA LEU A 66 2.51 3.48 7.05
C LEU A 66 3.52 4.45 6.44
N ASP A 67 4.51 4.91 7.22
CA ASP A 67 5.59 5.78 6.72
C ASP A 67 6.36 5.15 5.54
N ARG A 68 6.70 3.86 5.66
CA ARG A 68 7.38 3.11 4.59
C ARG A 68 6.50 2.99 3.34
N ILE A 69 5.20 2.71 3.51
CA ILE A 69 4.25 2.62 2.39
C ILE A 69 4.12 3.97 1.69
N MET A 70 3.94 5.05 2.45
CA MET A 70 3.84 6.41 1.90
C MET A 70 5.09 6.81 1.12
N THR A 71 6.28 6.44 1.61
CA THR A 71 7.55 6.65 0.90
C THR A 71 7.58 5.89 -0.44
N ARG A 72 7.09 4.65 -0.48
CA ARG A 72 7.01 3.84 -1.72
C ARG A 72 6.00 4.40 -2.71
N ILE A 73 4.83 4.82 -2.23
CA ILE A 73 3.80 5.48 -3.06
C ILE A 73 4.43 6.71 -3.73
N ARG A 74 5.06 7.58 -2.95
CA ARG A 74 5.70 8.80 -3.48
C ARG A 74 6.79 8.48 -4.51
N ALA A 75 7.60 7.45 -4.28
CA ALA A 75 8.60 7.01 -5.24
C ALA A 75 7.96 6.51 -6.56
N ALA A 76 6.85 5.77 -6.48
CA ALA A 76 6.10 5.33 -7.64
C ALA A 76 5.42 6.50 -8.38
N GLU A 77 4.87 7.49 -7.66
CA GLU A 77 4.33 8.72 -8.26
C GLU A 77 5.39 9.48 -9.06
N TYR A 78 6.61 9.61 -8.52
CA TYR A 78 7.71 10.27 -9.23
C TYR A 78 8.09 9.55 -10.52
N LYS A 79 8.07 8.21 -10.54
CA LYS A 79 8.34 7.44 -11.77
C LYS A 79 7.23 7.64 -12.81
N ARG A 80 5.98 7.78 -12.39
CA ARG A 80 4.81 7.98 -13.27
C ARG A 80 4.70 9.42 -13.79
N ARG A 81 5.26 10.41 -13.09
CA ARG A 81 5.30 11.82 -13.52
C ARG A 81 6.74 12.37 -13.53
N PRO A 82 7.60 11.90 -14.45
CA PRO A 82 8.95 12.42 -14.58
C PRO A 82 8.87 13.89 -15.02
N GLY A 83 9.31 14.81 -14.15
CA GLY A 83 9.22 16.27 -14.38
C GLY A 83 8.38 17.04 -13.36
N ALA A 84 7.73 16.36 -12.40
CA ALA A 84 6.91 17.01 -11.37
C ALA A 84 7.70 17.79 -10.28
N ARG A 85 8.99 18.07 -10.48
CA ARG A 85 9.73 19.03 -9.66
C ARG A 85 9.60 20.43 -10.28
N ARG A 86 8.67 21.23 -9.75
CA ARG A 86 8.81 22.70 -9.64
C ARG A 86 9.03 23.01 -8.16
N TRP A 87 10.24 23.42 -7.84
CA TRP A 87 10.70 24.03 -6.60
C TRP A 87 11.85 24.93 -7.04
#